data_AF-Q9N5H1-F1
#
_entry.id   AF-Q9N5H1-F1
#
_cell.length_a   1.000
_cell.length_b   1.000
_cell.length_c   1.000
_cell.angle_alpha   90.00
_cell.angle_beta   90.00
_cell.angle_gamma   90.00
#
_symmetry.space_group_name_H-M   'P 1'
#
loop_
_entity.id
_entity.type
_entity.pdbx_description
1 polymer ?
#
loop_
_entity_poly.entity_id
_entity_poly.type
_entity_poly.pdbx_seq_one_letter_code
_entity_poly.pdbx_strand_id
1 'polypeptide(L)'
;MTSSTTILLLLALVGFSSGSYMSQENSAKLAQLHLNMVLLASSSHEYGMLYELIPRGYDIDRFLQDHPNSITKVTVEQMQPREHMMPLASFETVNGQKFYAMFKLTPSSSSPTGYVLSKGFICHSTFCAGEFPSV
;
A
#
# COMPACT_ATOMS: atom_id res chain seq x y z
N MET A 1 25.30 33.29 34.91
CA MET A 1 24.04 33.00 34.20
C MET A 1 24.23 31.73 33.40
N THR A 2 24.14 30.57 34.06
CA THR A 2 24.40 29.24 33.47
C THR A 2 23.11 28.45 33.48
N SER A 3 22.12 28.81 32.65
CA SER A 3 20.87 28.05 32.57
C SER A 3 20.08 28.36 31.30
N SER A 4 20.71 28.25 30.14
CA SER A 4 19.98 28.27 28.87
C SER A 4 20.37 27.11 27.95
N THR A 5 21.55 26.52 28.14
CA THR A 5 22.04 25.42 27.32
C THR A 5 21.52 24.04 27.76
N THR A 6 21.22 23.84 29.05
CA THR A 6 20.71 22.54 29.55
C THR A 6 19.27 22.25 29.16
N ILE A 7 18.42 23.28 28.99
CA ILE A 7 17.00 23.09 28.63
C ILE A 7 16.87 22.66 27.16
N LEU A 8 17.73 23.17 26.27
CA LEU A 8 17.70 22.86 24.84
C LEU A 8 18.10 21.40 24.53
N LEU A 9 18.95 20.77 25.35
CA LEU A 9 19.32 19.36 25.13
C LEU A 9 18.22 18.37 25.52
N LEU A 10 17.37 18.70 26.50
CA LEU A 10 16.32 17.79 26.97
C LEU A 10 15.13 17.69 26.01
N LEU A 11 14.83 18.74 25.22
CA LEU A 11 13.75 18.67 24.22
C LEU A 11 14.10 17.83 22.99
N ALA A 12 15.37 17.62 22.67
CA ALA A 12 15.77 16.78 21.54
C ALA A 12 15.51 15.29 21.76
N LEU A 13 15.44 14.84 23.02
CA LEU A 13 15.24 13.42 23.37
C LEU A 13 13.79 12.95 23.32
N VAL A 14 12.82 13.87 23.34
CA VAL A 14 11.39 13.50 23.26
C VAL A 14 10.90 13.44 21.79
N GLY A 15 11.73 13.85 20.83
CA GLY A 15 11.35 13.96 19.42
C GLY A 15 11.40 12.69 18.57
N PHE A 16 11.92 11.55 19.07
CA PHE A 16 12.29 10.42 18.20
C PHE A 16 11.68 9.04 18.51
N SER A 17 10.75 8.89 19.46
CA SER A 17 10.23 7.55 19.80
C SER A 17 8.80 7.21 19.38
N SER A 18 8.03 8.13 18.80
CA SER A 18 6.74 7.78 18.19
C SER A 18 6.88 7.48 16.70
N GLY A 19 7.79 6.57 16.35
CA GLY A 19 7.56 5.71 15.21
C GLY A 19 6.37 4.85 15.58
N SER A 20 5.16 5.38 15.39
CA SER A 20 3.91 4.73 15.78
C SER A 20 3.91 3.32 15.20
N TYR A 21 4.12 2.32 16.03
CA TYR A 21 3.86 0.93 15.68
C TYR A 21 2.37 0.86 15.35
N MET A 22 2.04 0.97 14.07
CA MET A 22 0.69 0.76 13.60
C MET A 22 0.36 -0.70 13.90
N SER A 23 -0.74 -0.94 14.62
CA SER A 23 -1.19 -2.30 14.85
C SER A 23 -1.40 -3.00 13.52
N GLN A 24 -1.23 -4.33 13.48
CA GLN A 24 -1.45 -5.11 12.27
C GLN A 24 -2.86 -4.88 11.70
N GLU A 25 -3.86 -4.72 12.57
CA GLU A 25 -5.24 -4.38 12.19
C GLU A 25 -5.33 -3.00 11.50
N ASN A 26 -4.66 -1.98 12.04
CA ASN A 26 -4.64 -0.65 11.44
C ASN A 26 -3.89 -0.65 10.10
N SER A 27 -2.78 -1.41 9.98
CA SER A 27 -2.06 -1.57 8.72
C SER A 27 -2.92 -2.27 7.66
N ALA A 28 -3.69 -3.29 8.05
CA ALA A 28 -4.62 -3.96 7.15
C ALA A 28 -5.74 -3.03 6.67
N LYS A 29 -6.35 -2.25 7.56
CA LYS A 29 -7.38 -1.24 7.21
C LYS A 29 -6.83 -0.17 6.28
N LEU A 30 -5.62 0.31 6.54
CA LEU A 30 -4.95 1.31 5.70
C LEU A 30 -4.61 0.74 4.32
N ALA A 31 -4.07 -0.48 4.25
CA ALA A 31 -3.81 -1.17 3.00
C ALA A 31 -5.11 -1.36 2.20
N GLN A 32 -6.20 -1.75 2.87
CA GLN A 32 -7.51 -1.91 2.24
C GLN A 32 -8.03 -0.59 1.67
N LEU A 33 -7.93 0.49 2.43
CA LEU A 33 -8.31 1.83 1.97
C LEU A 33 -7.48 2.26 0.76
N HIS A 34 -6.16 2.06 0.82
CA HIS A 34 -5.26 2.40 -0.28
C HIS A 34 -5.63 1.65 -1.56
N LEU A 35 -5.77 0.33 -1.49
CA LEU A 35 -6.14 -0.49 -2.65
C LEU A 35 -7.55 -0.16 -3.19
N ASN A 36 -8.50 0.15 -2.31
CA ASN A 36 -9.83 0.60 -2.74
C ASN A 36 -9.75 1.91 -3.54
N MET A 37 -8.89 2.85 -3.15
CA MET A 37 -8.71 4.09 -3.91
C MET A 37 -7.98 3.87 -5.23
N VAL A 38 -7.02 2.93 -5.29
CA VAL A 38 -6.41 2.51 -6.57
C VAL A 38 -7.49 1.99 -7.52
N LEU A 39 -8.34 1.08 -7.05
CA LEU A 39 -9.41 0.51 -7.86
C LEU A 39 -10.43 1.59 -8.28
N LEU A 40 -10.83 2.47 -7.35
CA LEU A 40 -11.74 3.57 -7.63
C LEU A 40 -11.17 4.49 -8.70
N ALA A 41 -9.94 4.99 -8.52
CA ALA A 41 -9.26 5.88 -9.45
C ALA A 41 -9.14 5.26 -10.85
N SER A 42 -8.82 3.97 -10.93
CA SER A 42 -8.75 3.23 -12.19
C SER A 42 -10.12 3.13 -12.86
N SER A 43 -11.16 2.70 -12.13
CA SER A 43 -12.52 2.54 -12.67
C SER A 43 -13.18 3.86 -13.10
N SER A 44 -12.87 4.96 -12.40
CA SER A 44 -13.37 6.30 -12.73
C SER A 44 -12.49 7.03 -13.74
N HIS A 45 -11.42 6.41 -14.25
CA HIS A 45 -10.45 7.03 -15.16
C HIS A 45 -9.78 8.30 -14.60
N GLU A 46 -9.69 8.41 -13.26
CA GLU A 46 -9.03 9.50 -12.54
C GLU A 46 -7.53 9.25 -12.47
N TYR A 47 -6.88 9.27 -13.64
CA TYR A 47 -5.47 8.90 -13.78
C TYR A 47 -4.51 9.77 -12.97
N GLY A 48 -4.86 11.03 -12.70
CA GLY A 48 -4.07 11.89 -11.81
C GLY A 48 -3.94 11.27 -10.42
N MET A 49 -5.08 10.93 -9.80
CA MET A 49 -5.13 10.25 -8.50
C MET A 49 -4.54 8.84 -8.55
N LEU A 50 -4.79 8.09 -9.63
CA LEU A 50 -4.24 6.73 -9.78
C LEU A 50 -2.72 6.74 -9.67
N TYR A 51 -2.05 7.65 -10.36
CA TYR A 51 -0.59 7.73 -10.39
C TYR A 51 0.03 8.43 -9.18
N GLU A 52 -0.77 8.97 -8.26
CA GLU A 52 -0.31 9.33 -6.91
C GLU A 52 -0.27 8.11 -5.95
N LEU A 53 -0.99 7.04 -6.31
CA LEU A 53 -1.11 5.82 -5.50
C LEU A 53 -0.23 4.68 -6.00
N ILE A 54 -0.06 4.55 -7.33
CA ILE A 54 0.71 3.47 -7.97
C ILE A 54 1.71 4.01 -9.01
N PRO A 55 2.80 3.29 -9.29
CA PRO A 55 3.77 3.71 -10.29
C PRO A 55 3.23 3.36 -11.69
N ARG A 56 3.30 4.33 -12.61
CA ARG A 56 2.84 4.17 -14.00
C ARG A 56 3.68 3.15 -14.75
N GLY A 57 3.03 2.28 -15.53
CA GLY A 57 3.64 1.35 -16.47
C GLY A 57 4.18 0.07 -15.83
N TYR A 58 3.93 -0.17 -14.55
CA TYR A 58 4.32 -1.39 -13.82
C TYR A 58 3.17 -2.40 -13.73
N ASP A 59 3.44 -3.57 -13.16
CA ASP A 59 2.57 -4.75 -13.21
C ASP A 59 1.12 -4.47 -12.81
N ILE A 60 0.90 -3.71 -11.73
CA ILE A 60 -0.46 -3.40 -11.24
C ILE A 60 -1.17 -2.41 -12.16
N ASP A 61 -0.46 -1.42 -12.70
CA ASP A 61 -1.04 -0.50 -13.68
C ASP A 61 -1.44 -1.24 -14.96
N ARG A 62 -0.55 -2.09 -15.50
CA ARG A 62 -0.85 -2.93 -16.67
C ARG A 62 -2.00 -3.89 -16.42
N PHE A 63 -2.01 -4.55 -15.26
CA PHE A 63 -3.10 -5.45 -14.88
C PHE A 63 -4.46 -4.74 -14.89
N LEU A 64 -4.54 -3.54 -14.33
CA LEU A 64 -5.77 -2.75 -14.32
C LEU A 64 -6.18 -2.31 -15.74
N GLN A 65 -5.21 -1.98 -16.59
CA GLN A 65 -5.44 -1.63 -18.00
C GLN A 65 -5.90 -2.81 -18.85
N ASP A 66 -5.41 -4.03 -18.57
CA ASP A 66 -5.81 -5.26 -19.25
C ASP A 66 -7.22 -5.76 -18.81
N HIS A 67 -7.72 -5.23 -17.69
CA HIS A 67 -8.98 -5.62 -17.05
C HIS A 67 -9.97 -4.45 -16.89
N PRO A 68 -10.17 -3.59 -17.91
CA PRO A 68 -10.90 -2.34 -17.75
C PRO A 68 -12.34 -2.61 -17.31
N ASN A 69 -12.75 -1.99 -16.20
CA ASN A 69 -14.09 -2.12 -15.60
C ASN A 69 -14.51 -3.57 -15.26
N SER A 70 -13.61 -4.54 -15.34
CA SER A 70 -13.91 -5.93 -15.01
C SER A 70 -13.64 -6.24 -13.55
N ILE A 71 -12.70 -5.53 -12.91
CA ILE A 71 -12.42 -5.66 -11.47
C ILE A 71 -13.47 -4.88 -10.69
N THR A 72 -14.23 -5.58 -9.85
CA THR A 72 -15.32 -4.99 -9.05
C THR A 72 -14.95 -4.80 -7.58
N LYS A 73 -13.97 -5.56 -7.10
CA LYS A 73 -13.60 -5.59 -5.70
C LYS A 73 -12.12 -5.91 -5.54
N VAL A 74 -11.51 -5.28 -4.54
CA VAL A 74 -10.19 -5.65 -4.03
C VAL A 74 -10.31 -5.92 -2.52
N THR A 75 -9.71 -7.01 -2.04
CA THR A 75 -9.76 -7.41 -0.63
C THR A 75 -8.36 -7.70 -0.12
N VAL A 76 -7.92 -7.02 0.95
CA VAL A 76 -6.70 -7.39 1.66
C VAL A 76 -6.97 -8.67 2.44
N GLU A 77 -6.29 -9.75 2.05
CA GLU A 77 -6.45 -11.08 2.64
C GLU A 77 -5.56 -11.24 3.87
N GLN A 78 -4.32 -10.77 3.81
CA GLN A 78 -3.38 -10.84 4.91
C GLN A 78 -2.28 -9.78 4.80
N MET A 79 -1.70 -9.42 5.94
CA MET A 79 -0.47 -8.63 6.00
C MET A 79 0.71 -9.59 6.17
N GLN A 80 1.78 -9.41 5.40
CA GLN A 80 2.98 -10.23 5.56
C GLN A 80 3.64 -9.98 6.93
N PRO A 81 4.02 -11.04 7.67
CA PRO A 81 4.58 -10.87 9.01
C PRO A 81 5.94 -10.15 9.04
N ARG A 82 6.68 -10.19 7.92
CA ARG A 82 8.07 -9.71 7.85
C ARG A 82 8.19 -8.21 7.65
N GLU A 83 7.19 -7.56 7.07
CA GLU A 83 7.20 -6.13 6.80
C GLU A 83 5.80 -5.56 7.05
N HIS A 84 5.71 -4.58 7.95
CA HIS A 84 4.53 -3.73 8.01
C HIS A 84 4.34 -3.11 6.63
N MET A 85 3.12 -3.10 6.11
CA MET A 85 2.77 -2.52 4.80
C MET A 85 3.12 -3.37 3.57
N MET A 86 3.21 -4.69 3.72
CA MET A 86 3.18 -5.65 2.61
C MET A 86 1.87 -6.47 2.58
N PRO A 87 0.78 -5.97 2.00
CA PRO A 87 -0.47 -6.73 1.90
C PRO A 87 -0.42 -7.77 0.77
N LEU A 88 -1.00 -8.93 1.03
CA LEU A 88 -1.54 -9.82 0.01
C LEU A 88 -3.01 -9.44 -0.18
N ALA A 89 -3.42 -9.19 -1.42
CA ALA A 89 -4.82 -8.92 -1.74
C ALA A 89 -5.34 -9.83 -2.86
N SER A 90 -6.65 -9.94 -2.94
CA SER A 90 -7.37 -10.50 -4.08
C SER A 90 -8.10 -9.42 -4.86
N PHE A 91 -8.05 -9.48 -6.19
CA PHE A 91 -8.91 -8.74 -7.10
C PHE A 91 -9.98 -9.69 -7.64
N GLU A 92 -11.24 -9.28 -7.57
CA GLU A 92 -12.39 -10.08 -8.02
C GLU A 92 -13.03 -9.43 -9.24
N THR A 93 -13.23 -10.23 -10.30
CA THR A 93 -13.88 -9.76 -11.52
C THR A 93 -15.40 -9.81 -11.41
N VAL A 94 -16.10 -9.14 -12.34
CA VAL A 94 -17.55 -9.24 -12.53
C VAL A 94 -18.05 -10.70 -12.68
N ASN A 95 -17.21 -11.60 -13.20
CA ASN A 95 -17.53 -13.01 -13.39
C ASN A 95 -17.14 -13.90 -12.20
N GLY A 96 -16.68 -13.29 -11.09
CA GLY A 96 -16.24 -14.00 -9.89
C GLY A 96 -14.85 -14.62 -9.97
N GLN A 97 -14.07 -14.34 -11.03
CA GLN A 97 -12.68 -14.78 -11.11
C GLN A 97 -11.83 -14.00 -10.10
N LYS A 98 -10.95 -14.69 -9.39
CA LYS A 98 -10.04 -14.08 -8.42
C LYS A 98 -8.60 -14.12 -8.90
N PHE A 99 -7.93 -12.98 -8.81
CA PHE A 99 -6.50 -12.83 -9.01
C PHE A 99 -5.87 -12.42 -7.69
N TYR A 100 -4.73 -13.00 -7.34
CA TYR A 100 -3.99 -12.63 -6.13
C TYR A 100 -2.84 -11.70 -6.49
N ALA A 101 -2.52 -10.77 -5.61
CA ALA A 101 -1.45 -9.83 -5.81
C ALA A 101 -0.76 -9.49 -4.49
N MET A 102 0.56 -9.35 -4.53
CA MET A 102 1.36 -8.91 -3.38
C MET A 102 1.83 -7.49 -3.63
N PHE A 103 1.82 -6.66 -2.59
CA PHE A 103 2.23 -5.26 -2.68
C PHE A 103 3.27 -4.93 -1.62
N LYS A 104 4.01 -3.86 -1.88
CA LYS A 104 4.80 -3.14 -0.90
C LYS A 104 4.37 -1.68 -0.93
N LEU A 105 3.82 -1.20 0.17
CA LEU A 105 3.46 0.20 0.34
C LEU A 105 4.58 0.91 1.11
N THR A 106 5.06 2.02 0.57
CA THR A 106 6.09 2.86 1.18
C THR A 106 5.47 4.19 1.58
N PRO A 107 5.82 4.78 2.74
CA PRO A 107 5.35 6.11 3.09
C PRO A 107 5.69 7.15 2.02
N SER A 108 4.74 8.01 1.70
CA SER A 108 4.92 9.17 0.82
C SER A 108 4.00 10.31 1.24
N SER A 109 4.57 11.49 1.47
CA SER A 109 3.82 12.70 1.77
C SER A 109 3.02 13.24 0.58
N SER A 110 3.32 12.78 -0.64
CA SER A 110 2.61 13.18 -1.86
C SER A 110 1.34 12.35 -2.12
N SER A 111 1.12 11.28 -1.36
CA SER A 111 -0.04 10.41 -1.55
C SER A 111 -1.19 10.80 -0.62
N PRO A 112 -2.45 10.76 -1.07
CA PRO A 112 -3.61 11.04 -0.22
C PRO A 112 -3.78 10.05 0.94
N THR A 113 -3.14 8.87 0.88
CA THR A 113 -3.11 7.91 2.00
C THR A 113 -1.91 8.07 2.93
N GLY A 114 -0.95 8.90 2.56
CA GLY A 114 0.39 8.90 3.14
C GLY A 114 1.28 7.74 2.67
N TYR A 115 0.85 6.92 1.70
CA TYR A 115 1.59 5.77 1.17
C TYR A 115 1.46 5.64 -0.35
N VAL A 116 2.51 5.16 -1.02
CA VAL A 116 2.49 4.77 -2.42
C VAL A 116 2.83 3.30 -2.54
N LEU A 117 2.28 2.62 -3.54
CA LEU A 117 2.74 1.31 -3.97
C LEU A 117 4.14 1.47 -4.59
N SER A 118 5.18 1.00 -3.89
CA SER A 118 6.54 1.02 -4.42
C SER A 118 6.84 -0.20 -5.26
N LYS A 119 6.26 -1.35 -4.93
CA LYS A 119 6.30 -2.58 -5.71
C LYS A 119 4.98 -3.32 -5.61
N GLY A 120 4.63 -4.07 -6.66
CA GLY A 120 3.53 -5.01 -6.61
C GLY A 120 3.53 -5.87 -7.86
N PHE A 121 3.00 -7.08 -7.74
CA PHE A 121 2.90 -8.03 -8.84
C PHE A 121 1.63 -8.89 -8.70
N ILE A 122 1.12 -9.36 -9.83
CA ILE A 122 0.05 -10.36 -9.88
C ILE A 122 0.67 -11.74 -9.75
N CYS A 123 0.11 -12.55 -8.86
CA CYS A 123 0.65 -13.85 -8.50
C CYS A 123 0.27 -14.92 -9.52
N HIS A 124 1.21 -15.81 -9.80
CA HIS A 124 0.99 -16.94 -10.68
C HIS A 124 0.21 -18.04 -9.97
N SER A 125 0.40 -18.15 -8.65
CA SER A 125 -0.22 -19.13 -7.78
C SER A 125 -1.25 -18.51 -6.83
N THR A 126 -2.14 -19.34 -6.30
CA THR A 126 -3.08 -18.93 -5.26
C THR A 126 -2.31 -18.45 -4.03
N PHE A 127 -2.71 -17.30 -3.48
CA PHE A 127 -2.06 -16.66 -2.34
C PHE A 127 -0.55 -16.35 -2.51
N CYS A 128 -0.04 -16.32 -3.75
CA CYS A 128 1.38 -16.02 -4.03
C CYS A 128 2.34 -17.00 -3.34
N ALA A 129 1.95 -18.27 -3.24
CA ALA A 129 2.74 -19.29 -2.55
C ALA A 129 4.14 -19.42 -3.18
N GLY A 130 5.17 -19.08 -2.40
CA GLY A 130 6.57 -19.13 -2.85
C GLY A 130 7.00 -17.93 -3.70
N GLU A 131 6.13 -16.94 -3.90
CA GLU A 131 6.42 -15.72 -4.66
C GLU A 131 6.70 -14.56 -3.70
N PHE A 132 7.72 -13.76 -4.01
CA PHE A 132 8.06 -12.55 -3.26
C PHE A 132 8.38 -11.41 -4.23
N PRO A 133 8.12 -10.14 -3.86
CA PRO A 133 8.51 -9.03 -4.72
C PRO A 133 10.03 -9.03 -4.86
N SER A 134 10.53 -9.07 -6.09
CA SER A 134 11.96 -8.93 -6.38
C SER A 134 12.47 -7.61 -5.78
N VAL A 135 13.63 -7.63 -5.13
CA VAL A 135 14.30 -6.47 -4.51
C VAL A 135 14.79 -5.45 -5.54
#